data_AF-W9DP38-F1
#
_entry.id   AF-W9DP38-F1
#
_cell.length_a   1.000
_cell.length_b   1.000
_cell.length_c   1.000
_cell.angle_alpha   90.00
_cell.angle_beta   90.00
_cell.angle_gamma   90.00
#
_symmetry.space_group_name_H-M   'P 1'
#
loop_
_entity.id
_entity.type
_entity.pdbx_description
1 polymer ?
#
loop_
_entity_poly.entity_id
_entity_poly.type
_entity_poly.pdbx_seq_one_letter_code
_entity_poly.pdbx_strand_id
1 'polypeptide(L)' 'MNIKSMWIDGLKGFEDAYSVHKDVFVIEQDDEKLEMDMNDDKSIHLTLYDEATPVATGRLFADGEGFHIGRISVLKE' A
#
# COMPACT_ATOMS: atom_id res chain seq x y z
N MET A 1 -7.61 -7.97 17.39
CA MET A 1 -6.84 -7.08 16.51
C MET A 1 -5.72 -6.43 17.30
N ASN A 2 -4.51 -6.91 17.05
CA ASN A 2 -3.27 -6.32 17.55
C ASN A 2 -2.58 -5.66 16.36
N ILE A 3 -3.00 -4.44 16.05
CA ILE A 3 -2.58 -3.76 14.82
C ILE A 3 -1.23 -3.07 15.02
N LYS A 4 -0.29 -3.34 14.11
CA LYS A 4 1.00 -2.66 14.02
C LYS A 4 1.12 -1.96 12.67
N SER A 5 1.69 -0.75 12.68
CA SER A 5 2.03 -0.01 11.46
C SER A 5 3.50 -0.17 11.11
N MET A 6 3.81 -0.42 9.85
CA MET A 6 5.14 -0.32 9.28
C MET A 6 5.15 0.80 8.23
N TRP A 7 6.13 1.69 8.34
CA TRP A 7 6.34 2.79 7.41
C TRP A 7 7.64 2.55 6.66
N ILE A 8 7.59 2.67 5.34
CA ILE A 8 8.76 2.54 4.47
C ILE A 8 8.85 3.75 3.53
N ASP A 9 10.07 4.15 3.21
CA ASP A 9 10.36 5.21 2.25
C ASP A 9 10.89 4.57 0.95
N GLY A 10 10.17 4.77 -0.15
CA GLY A 10 10.41 4.10 -1.41
C GLY A 10 10.09 2.61 -1.37
N LEU A 11 10.80 1.81 -2.20
CA LEU A 11 10.42 0.42 -2.47
C LEU A 11 11.07 -0.64 -1.58
N LYS A 12 12.00 -0.26 -0.69
CA LYS A 12 12.71 -1.25 0.13
C LYS A 12 11.78 -1.73 1.26
N GLY A 13 11.29 -2.98 1.16
CA GLY A 13 10.29 -3.52 2.10
C GLY A 13 8.85 -3.33 1.64
N PHE A 14 8.62 -2.94 0.38
CA PHE A 14 7.30 -2.68 -0.21
C PHE A 14 6.53 -3.94 -0.57
N GLU A 15 7.13 -5.13 -0.47
CA GLU A 15 6.56 -6.39 -0.93
C GLU A 15 5.21 -6.69 -0.24
N ASP A 16 5.10 -6.44 1.06
CA ASP A 16 3.87 -6.68 1.81
C ASP A 16 2.77 -5.64 1.48
N ALA A 17 3.17 -4.38 1.29
CA ALA A 17 2.26 -3.32 0.82
C ALA A 17 1.70 -3.68 -0.57
N TYR A 18 2.57 -4.11 -1.47
CA TYR A 18 2.19 -4.55 -2.81
C TYR A 18 1.28 -5.76 -2.78
N SER A 19 1.55 -6.76 -1.94
CA SER A 19 0.69 -7.95 -1.81
C SER A 19 -0.73 -7.58 -1.44
N VAL A 20 -0.92 -6.73 -0.42
CA VAL A 20 -2.27 -6.29 -0.01
C VAL A 20 -2.96 -5.49 -1.11
N HIS A 21 -2.22 -4.59 -1.78
CA HIS A 21 -2.79 -3.82 -2.89
C HIS A 21 -3.23 -4.75 -4.05
N LYS A 22 -2.40 -5.73 -4.38
CA LYS A 22 -2.67 -6.71 -5.43
C LYS A 22 -3.91 -7.54 -5.10
N ASP A 23 -4.03 -8.04 -3.87
CA ASP A 23 -5.19 -8.84 -3.48
C ASP A 23 -6.50 -8.04 -3.61
N VAL A 24 -6.50 -6.78 -3.18
CA VAL A 24 -7.70 -5.92 -3.30
C VAL A 24 -8.01 -5.53 -4.75
N PHE A 25 -7.01 -5.12 -5.54
CA PHE A 25 -7.26 -4.57 -6.87
C PHE A 25 -7.35 -5.63 -7.98
N VAL A 26 -6.56 -6.70 -7.89
CA VAL A 26 -6.54 -7.78 -8.89
C VAL A 26 -7.62 -8.81 -8.59
N ILE A 27 -7.73 -9.26 -7.34
CA ILE A 27 -8.63 -10.38 -7.02
C ILE A 27 -10.05 -9.87 -6.76
N GLU A 28 -10.22 -8.74 -6.08
CA GLU A 28 -11.56 -8.26 -5.73
C GLU A 28 -12.17 -7.26 -6.73
N GLN A 29 -11.35 -6.52 -7.48
CA GLN A 29 -11.83 -5.48 -8.40
C GLN A 29 -11.63 -5.80 -9.89
N ASP A 30 -10.94 -6.90 -10.24
CA ASP A 30 -10.65 -7.32 -11.62
C ASP A 30 -10.00 -6.20 -12.48
N ASP A 31 -9.15 -5.38 -11.85
CA ASP A 31 -8.48 -4.24 -12.50
C ASP A 31 -6.95 -4.31 -12.34
N GLU A 32 -6.33 -5.15 -13.18
CA GLU A 32 -4.88 -5.34 -13.24
C GLU A 32 -4.12 -4.10 -13.74
N LYS A 33 -4.78 -3.08 -14.31
CA LYS A 33 -4.09 -1.94 -14.95
C LYS A 33 -3.48 -0.95 -13.96
N LEU A 34 -3.76 -1.11 -12.67
CA LEU A 34 -3.29 -0.23 -11.61
C LEU A 34 -2.01 -0.73 -10.91
N GLU A 35 -1.40 -1.83 -11.35
CA GLU A 35 -0.14 -2.35 -10.77
C GLU A 35 1.02 -1.37 -10.99
N MET A 36 1.33 -0.60 -9.93
CA MET A 36 2.50 0.27 -9.75
C MET A 36 2.63 1.43 -10.77
N ASP A 37 2.75 2.65 -10.26
CA ASP A 37 3.04 3.84 -11.06
C ASP A 37 4.44 4.41 -10.79
N MET A 38 4.84 5.39 -11.61
CA MET A 38 6.16 6.05 -11.52
C MET A 38 6.38 6.84 -10.23
N ASN A 39 5.41 6.87 -9.31
CA ASN A 39 5.51 7.58 -8.04
C ASN A 39 5.69 6.64 -6.84
N ASP A 40 5.58 5.32 -7.02
CA ASP A 40 5.78 4.35 -5.92
C ASP A 40 7.20 4.39 -5.34
N ASP A 41 8.21 4.70 -6.17
CA ASP A 41 9.60 4.84 -5.73
C ASP A 41 9.87 6.07 -4.85
N LYS A 42 9.01 7.08 -4.95
CA LYS A 42 9.12 8.37 -4.23
C LYS A 42 8.07 8.52 -3.13
N SER A 43 7.28 7.49 -2.90
CA SER A 43 6.21 7.53 -1.92
C SER A 43 6.66 6.93 -0.59
N ILE A 44 6.07 7.45 0.49
CA ILE A 44 6.11 6.82 1.80
C ILE A 44 4.94 5.85 1.87
N HIS A 45 5.20 4.57 2.07
CA HIS A 45 4.16 3.56 2.16
C HIS A 45 3.90 3.16 3.61
N LEU A 46 2.63 2.93 3.91
CA LEU A 46 2.14 2.46 5.20
C LEU A 46 1.50 1.09 5.00
N THR A 47 2.00 0.09 5.72
CA THR A 47 1.37 -1.23 5.81
C THR A 47 0.88 -1.46 7.24
N LEU A 48 -0.35 -1.92 7.40
CA LEU A 48 -0.89 -2.38 8.67
C LEU A 48 -0.85 -3.90 8.74
N TYR A 49 -0.45 -4.42 9.89
CA TYR A 49 -0.41 -5.85 10.18
C TYR A 49 -1.33 -6.17 11.34
N ASP A 50 -2.13 -7.23 11.23
CA ASP A 50 -2.69 -7.92 12.39
C ASP A 50 -1.77 -9.11 12.70
N GLU A 51 -1.14 -9.06 13.88
CA GLU A 51 -0.03 -9.94 14.25
C GLU A 51 1.15 -9.88 13.26
N ALA A 52 1.23 -10.84 12.33
CA ALA A 52 2.26 -10.96 11.30
C ALA A 52 1.69 -10.91 9.87
N THR A 53 0.36 -10.82 9.74
CA THR A 53 -0.31 -10.79 8.44
C THR A 53 -0.56 -9.34 8.02
N PRO A 54 -0.10 -8.89 6.83
CA PRO A 54 -0.45 -7.58 6.32
C PRO A 54 -1.93 -7.57 5.92
N VAL A 55 -2.68 -6.57 6.41
CA VAL A 55 -4.15 -6.49 6.26
C VAL A 55 -4.62 -5.22 5.57
N ALA A 56 -3.79 -4.17 5.54
CA ALA A 56 -4.10 -2.93 4.85
C ALA A 56 -2.81 -2.24 4.38
N THR A 57 -2.94 -1.44 3.33
CA THR A 57 -1.85 -0.60 2.82
C THR A 57 -2.35 0.76 2.33
N GLY A 58 -1.44 1.72 2.23
CA GLY A 58 -1.65 3.02 1.60
C GLY A 58 -0.33 3.74 1.38
N ARG A 59 -0.35 4.87 0.67
CA ARG A 59 0.85 5.68 0.45
C ARG A 59 0.61 7.18 0.57
N LEU A 60 1.68 7.90 0.88
CA LEU A 60 1.82 9.34 0.79
C LEU A 60 2.83 9.68 -0.31
N PHE A 61 2.43 10.49 -1.28
CA PHE A 61 3.28 11.00 -2.35
C PHE A 61 3.39 12.51 -2.27
N ALA A 62 4.60 13.07 -2.27
CA ALA A 62 4.82 14.51 -2.31
C ALA A 62 5.11 14.98 -3.74
N ASP A 63 4.37 15.99 -4.23
CA ASP A 63 4.56 16.56 -5.58
C ASP A 63 5.25 17.95 -5.56
N GLY A 64 5.62 18.44 -4.38
CA GLY A 64 6.22 19.77 -4.19
C GLY A 64 5.22 20.87 -3.82
N GLU A 65 3.91 20.64 -4.00
CA GLU A 65 2.84 21.55 -3.56
C GLU A 65 2.10 21.00 -2.33
N GLY A 66 2.10 19.68 -2.15
CA GLY A 66 1.53 19.02 -0.99
C GLY A 66 1.78 17.53 -0.94
N PHE A 67 1.01 16.84 -0.10
CA PHE A 67 1.00 15.38 -0.01
C PHE A 67 -0.31 14.83 -0.55
N HIS A 68 -0.22 13.81 -1.38
CA HIS A 68 -1.32 13.04 -1.92
C HIS A 68 -1.41 11.71 -1.21
N ILE A 69 -2.61 11.38 -0.74
CA ILE A 69 -2.92 10.06 -0.18
C ILE A 69 -3.48 9.20 -1.29
N GLY A 70 -2.95 7.98 -1.46
CA GLY A 70 -3.42 7.08 -2.50
C GLY A 70 -3.18 5.61 -2.16
N ARG A 71 -3.65 4.74 -3.06
CA ARG A 71 -3.45 3.28 -2.98
C ARG A 71 -3.99 2.65 -1.69
N ILE A 72 -5.00 3.28 -1.08
CA ILE A 72 -5.62 2.77 0.13
C ILE A 72 -6.34 1.45 -0.18
N SER A 73 -5.90 0.38 0.46
CA SER A 73 -6.39 -0.98 0.23
C SER A 73 -6.51 -1.71 1.57
N VAL A 74 -7.61 -2.44 1.77
CA VAL A 74 -7.86 -3.24 2.98
C VAL A 74 -8.43 -4.57 2.53
N LEU A 75 -7.88 -5.68 3.02
CA LEU A 75 -8.39 -7.02 2.70
C LEU A 75 -9.81 -7.20 3.26
N LYS A 76 -10.70 -7.86 2.50
CA LYS A 76 -11.98 -8.32 3.04
C LYS A 76 -11.76 -9.46 4.05
N GLU A 77 -12.60 -9.51 5.08
CA GLU A 77 -12.66 -10.61 6.06
C GLU A 77 -13.11 -11.94 5.43
#